data_AF-A0A365Z9D6-F1
#
_entry.id   AF-A0A365Z9D6-F1
#
_cell.length_a   1.000
_cell.length_b   1.000
_cell.length_c   1.000
_cell.angle_alpha   90.00
_cell.angle_beta   90.00
_cell.angle_gamma   90.00
#
_symmetry.space_group_name_H-M   'P 1'
#
loop_
_entity.id
_entity.type
_entity.pdbx_description
1 polymer ?
#
loop_
_entity_poly.entity_id
_entity_poly.type
_entity_poly.pdbx_seq_one_letter_code
_entity_poly.pdbx_strand_id
1 'polypeptide(L)'
;MGMLLGRGPGVKDRTTRSAEGGWTCRGRAPRVFPMRIARLPIPVAIAAVSLALGAQPAAAADPWAPGPVSTVGKLIWDAGGGRLGLCSGAVVEAPNGSVVATAAHCVRSQEAPEPPDEVWFVPGYDHGIDSYREDGWRVAAFHTPEGWDVTRATTEILPHDYAFLTVGEKEGRTLQEAHGANRLAFEPVEEGAEVAVLGYPAAGPYDGESLHHCAGLTDVLTEGEAQRPNLGGLMLEGCDLTAGSSGGPWVREWAADGQSGTVVAVMSVGSGEGMVVGRPFPDEARDLLATAGA
;
A
#
# COMPACT_ATOMS: atom_id res chain seq x y z
N MET A 1 10.84 -56.51 -9.84
CA MET A 1 11.56 -55.22 -9.93
C MET A 1 10.52 -54.12 -9.78
N GLY A 2 10.35 -53.58 -8.57
CA GLY A 2 9.36 -52.53 -8.29
C GLY A 2 9.95 -51.14 -8.47
N MET A 3 9.10 -50.14 -8.65
CA MET A 3 9.36 -48.80 -8.12
C MET A 3 8.04 -48.09 -7.83
N LEU A 4 7.94 -47.61 -6.59
CA LEU A 4 6.77 -47.01 -5.96
C LEU A 4 6.49 -45.61 -6.51
N LEU A 5 5.20 -45.32 -6.70
CA LEU A 5 4.66 -43.95 -6.77
C LEU A 5 4.61 -43.37 -5.35
N GLY A 6 5.57 -42.51 -5.00
CA GLY A 6 5.55 -41.73 -3.77
C GLY A 6 4.85 -40.39 -3.97
N ARG A 7 3.66 -40.23 -3.39
CA ARG A 7 3.07 -38.91 -3.10
C ARG A 7 3.94 -38.21 -2.06
N GLY A 8 4.56 -37.09 -2.41
CA GLY A 8 5.21 -36.19 -1.45
C GLY A 8 4.17 -35.42 -0.62
N PRO A 9 4.47 -35.09 0.65
CA PRO A 9 3.52 -34.42 1.53
C PRO A 9 3.37 -32.94 1.14
N GLY A 10 2.15 -32.42 1.24
CA GLY A 10 1.88 -30.98 1.14
C GLY A 10 2.66 -30.21 2.21
N VAL A 11 3.46 -29.25 1.77
CA VAL A 11 4.14 -28.30 2.64
C VAL A 11 3.11 -27.26 3.07
N LYS A 12 2.73 -27.29 4.34
CA LYS A 12 2.05 -26.17 5.00
C LYS A 12 3.13 -25.20 5.44
N ASP A 13 3.17 -24.02 4.84
CA ASP A 13 4.00 -22.94 5.36
C ASP A 13 3.48 -22.52 6.74
N ARG A 14 4.43 -22.41 7.67
CA ARG A 14 4.18 -22.08 9.07
C ARG A 14 5.04 -20.86 9.37
N THR A 15 4.41 -19.75 9.74
CA THR A 15 5.08 -18.63 10.39
C THR A 15 5.84 -19.14 11.60
N THR A 16 7.17 -19.04 11.57
CA THR A 16 8.02 -19.44 12.70
C THR A 16 8.63 -18.21 13.35
N ARG A 17 8.37 -18.09 14.65
CA ARG A 17 9.03 -17.13 15.55
C ARG A 17 10.53 -17.45 15.57
N SER A 18 11.38 -16.51 15.16
CA SER A 18 12.83 -16.64 15.33
C SER A 18 13.19 -16.56 16.82
N ALA A 19 14.26 -17.25 17.22
CA ALA A 19 14.76 -17.34 18.59
C ALA A 19 15.23 -15.98 19.20
N GLU A 20 15.18 -14.90 18.43
CA GLU A 20 15.62 -13.56 18.83
C GLU A 20 14.48 -12.52 18.91
N GLY A 21 13.21 -12.94 18.86
CA GLY A 21 12.08 -12.09 19.24
C GLY A 21 11.61 -11.04 18.21
N GLY A 22 12.19 -10.98 17.01
CA GLY A 22 11.71 -10.13 15.90
C GLY A 22 10.89 -10.88 14.86
N TRP A 23 9.87 -10.23 14.29
CA TRP A 23 9.21 -10.67 13.06
C TRP A 23 10.11 -10.34 11.88
N THR A 24 10.42 -11.33 11.04
CA THR A 24 11.09 -11.10 9.76
C THR A 24 10.22 -11.70 8.66
N CYS A 25 9.79 -10.88 7.69
CA CYS A 25 9.11 -11.34 6.47
C CYS A 25 10.11 -12.11 5.60
N ARG A 26 10.47 -13.33 6.00
CA ARG A 26 11.35 -14.20 5.22
C ARG A 26 10.52 -15.08 4.29
N GLY A 27 10.19 -14.56 3.12
CA GLY A 27 9.97 -15.39 1.94
C GLY A 27 11.32 -15.89 1.44
N ARG A 28 11.51 -17.21 1.33
CA ARG A 28 12.75 -17.76 0.76
C ARG A 28 12.69 -17.60 -0.77
N ALA A 29 13.18 -16.48 -1.29
CA ALA A 29 13.37 -16.32 -2.73
C ALA A 29 14.32 -17.41 -3.26
N PRO A 30 13.98 -18.14 -4.33
CA PRO A 30 14.95 -19.01 -4.99
C PRO A 30 16.10 -18.12 -5.51
N ARG A 31 17.34 -18.61 -5.43
CA ARG A 31 18.49 -17.97 -6.09
C ARG A 31 18.30 -18.09 -7.60
N VAL A 32 17.65 -17.11 -8.20
CA VAL A 32 17.59 -16.96 -9.65
C VAL A 32 18.72 -16.01 -10.03
N PHE A 33 19.67 -16.49 -10.84
CA PHE A 33 20.60 -15.59 -11.50
C PHE A 33 19.80 -14.65 -12.40
N PRO A 34 20.03 -13.33 -12.39
CA PRO A 34 19.26 -12.44 -13.24
C PRO A 34 19.70 -12.68 -14.69
N MET A 35 18.91 -13.45 -15.45
CA MET A 35 18.91 -13.25 -16.89
C MET A 35 18.23 -11.90 -17.11
N ARG A 36 18.98 -10.92 -17.62
CA ARG A 36 18.41 -9.69 -18.18
C ARG A 36 17.58 -10.07 -19.40
N ILE A 37 16.33 -10.46 -19.16
CA ILE A 37 15.30 -10.55 -20.18
C ILE A 37 14.94 -9.11 -20.49
N ALA A 38 15.00 -8.71 -21.77
CA ALA A 38 14.53 -7.40 -22.19
C ALA A 38 13.03 -7.30 -21.86
N ARG A 39 12.69 -6.51 -20.83
CA ARG A 39 11.33 -6.27 -20.38
C ARG A 39 10.67 -5.27 -21.34
N LEU A 40 9.43 -5.56 -21.74
CA LEU A 40 8.62 -4.63 -22.55
C LEU A 40 8.16 -3.46 -21.66
N PRO A 41 7.99 -2.24 -22.21
CA PRO A 41 7.59 -1.08 -21.42
C PRO A 41 6.18 -1.28 -20.85
N ILE A 42 6.01 -1.04 -19.54
CA ILE A 42 4.70 -1.06 -18.88
C ILE A 42 3.79 -0.02 -19.56
N PRO A 43 2.72 -0.41 -20.28
CA PRO A 43 1.76 0.55 -20.78
C PRO A 43 1.00 1.15 -19.60
N VAL A 44 0.62 2.42 -19.70
CA VAL A 44 -0.37 3.02 -18.79
C VAL A 44 -1.65 2.22 -19.01
N ALA A 45 -1.96 1.30 -18.10
CA ALA A 45 -3.19 0.54 -18.16
C ALA A 45 -4.34 1.52 -17.88
N ILE A 46 -4.89 2.10 -18.95
CA ILE A 46 -6.29 2.50 -18.97
C ILE A 46 -7.06 1.23 -18.64
N ALA A 47 -7.90 1.29 -17.62
CA ALA A 47 -8.81 0.20 -17.26
C ALA A 47 -9.63 -0.23 -18.48
N ALA A 48 -9.15 -1.24 -19.19
CA ALA A 48 -9.88 -1.98 -20.19
C ALA A 48 -9.82 -3.44 -19.75
N VAL A 49 -10.91 -3.90 -19.12
CA VAL A 49 -11.13 -5.31 -18.79
C VAL A 49 -11.01 -6.11 -20.07
N SER A 50 -9.84 -6.71 -20.30
CA SER A 50 -9.59 -7.63 -21.39
C SER A 50 -9.33 -8.99 -20.78
N LEU A 51 -10.25 -9.93 -21.00
CA LEU A 51 -10.06 -11.36 -20.69
C LEU A 51 -8.94 -11.91 -21.59
N ALA A 52 -7.70 -11.89 -21.11
CA ALA A 52 -6.59 -12.60 -21.72
C ALA A 52 -6.29 -13.88 -20.92
N LEU A 53 -6.51 -15.02 -21.56
CA LEU A 53 -6.07 -16.33 -21.05
C LEU A 53 -4.53 -16.38 -21.08
N GLY A 54 -3.91 -16.71 -19.94
CA GLY A 54 -2.59 -17.36 -19.92
C GLY A 54 -1.46 -16.70 -19.14
N ALA A 55 -1.70 -15.66 -18.32
CA ALA A 55 -0.71 -15.26 -17.32
C ALA A 55 -0.68 -16.31 -16.19
N GLN A 56 0.52 -16.67 -15.70
CA GLN A 56 0.61 -17.37 -14.42
C GLN A 56 -0.14 -16.53 -13.38
N PRO A 57 -0.99 -17.11 -12.52
CA PRO A 57 -1.62 -16.33 -11.47
C PRO A 57 -0.50 -15.72 -10.65
N ALA A 58 -0.55 -14.40 -10.51
CA ALA A 58 0.18 -13.70 -9.48
C ALA A 58 0.00 -14.44 -8.15
N ALA A 59 1.04 -14.45 -7.30
CA ALA A 59 0.86 -15.00 -5.97
C ALA A 59 -0.24 -14.16 -5.28
N ALA A 60 -1.27 -14.84 -4.78
CA ALA A 60 -2.33 -14.18 -4.04
C ALA A 60 -1.71 -13.48 -2.81
N ALA A 61 -2.08 -12.23 -2.57
CA ALA A 61 -1.66 -11.48 -1.41
C ALA A 61 -2.09 -12.24 -0.16
N ASP A 62 -1.11 -12.53 0.69
CA ASP A 62 -1.33 -13.32 1.88
C ASP A 62 -2.04 -12.47 2.95
N PRO A 63 -2.96 -13.04 3.74
CA PRO A 63 -3.40 -12.40 4.96
C PRO A 63 -2.20 -12.05 5.85
N TRP A 64 -2.19 -10.88 6.49
CA TRP A 64 -1.13 -10.56 7.44
C TRP A 64 -1.27 -11.46 8.68
N ALA A 65 -0.39 -12.45 8.80
CA ALA A 65 -0.49 -13.51 9.82
C ALA A 65 -0.55 -13.04 11.29
N PRO A 66 0.02 -11.88 11.68
CA PRO A 66 -0.19 -11.29 13.01
C PRO A 66 -1.62 -10.79 13.31
N GLY A 67 -2.51 -10.67 12.32
CA GLY A 67 -3.81 -10.00 12.44
C GLY A 67 -3.77 -8.56 11.90
N PRO A 68 -4.70 -7.66 12.26
CA PRO A 68 -4.60 -6.26 11.86
C PRO A 68 -3.32 -5.60 12.39
N VAL A 69 -2.80 -4.62 11.65
CA VAL A 69 -1.65 -3.79 12.06
C VAL A 69 -2.21 -2.46 12.55
N SER A 70 -1.96 -2.10 13.81
CA SER A 70 -2.59 -0.93 14.45
C SER A 70 -2.30 0.38 13.71
N THR A 71 -1.12 0.50 13.12
CA THR A 71 -0.71 1.70 12.36
C THR A 71 -1.13 1.68 10.89
N VAL A 72 -1.76 0.61 10.39
CA VAL A 72 -2.27 0.52 9.01
C VAL A 72 -3.79 0.47 9.06
N GLY A 73 -4.46 1.21 8.20
CA GLY A 73 -5.91 1.33 8.27
C GLY A 73 -6.58 1.48 6.92
N LYS A 74 -7.91 1.33 6.95
CA LYS A 74 -8.79 1.50 5.79
C LYS A 74 -9.35 2.92 5.79
N LEU A 75 -9.30 3.57 4.63
CA LEU A 75 -9.99 4.84 4.37
C LEU A 75 -11.34 4.53 3.75
N ILE A 76 -12.39 5.11 4.31
CA ILE A 76 -13.78 4.85 3.91
C ILE A 76 -14.51 6.19 3.77
N TRP A 77 -15.20 6.38 2.65
CA TRP A 77 -16.06 7.54 2.40
C TRP A 77 -17.30 7.15 1.61
N ASP A 78 -18.33 7.99 1.65
CA ASP A 78 -19.51 7.84 0.79
C ASP A 78 -19.16 8.32 -0.63
N ALA A 79 -19.19 7.41 -1.60
CA ALA A 79 -18.94 7.70 -3.02
C ALA A 79 -20.23 7.98 -3.81
N GLY A 80 -21.35 8.19 -3.10
CA GLY A 80 -22.66 8.49 -3.64
C GLY A 80 -23.39 7.26 -4.20
N GLY A 81 -24.71 7.34 -4.18
CA GLY A 81 -25.58 6.29 -4.72
C GLY A 81 -25.55 4.99 -3.90
N GLY A 82 -25.25 5.07 -2.60
CA GLY A 82 -25.17 3.91 -1.70
C GLY A 82 -23.89 3.11 -1.86
N ARG A 83 -22.84 3.68 -2.46
CA ARG A 83 -21.54 3.04 -2.65
C ARG A 83 -20.51 3.67 -1.72
N LEU A 84 -19.58 2.86 -1.24
CA LEU A 84 -18.44 3.34 -0.48
C LEU A 84 -17.21 3.45 -1.40
N GLY A 85 -16.45 4.52 -1.22
CA GLY A 85 -15.09 4.59 -1.70
C GLY A 85 -14.14 4.03 -0.65
N LEU A 86 -13.14 3.27 -1.11
CA LEU A 86 -12.23 2.52 -0.26
C LEU A 86 -10.78 2.77 -0.68
N CYS A 87 -9.94 3.09 0.29
CA CYS A 87 -8.49 3.14 0.16
C CYS A 87 -7.85 2.56 1.44
N SER A 88 -6.53 2.59 1.49
CA SER A 88 -5.71 2.23 2.62
C SER A 88 -4.81 3.41 3.01
N GLY A 89 -4.23 3.35 4.20
CA GLY A 89 -3.28 4.36 4.68
C GLY A 89 -2.51 3.88 5.90
N ALA A 90 -1.54 4.68 6.33
CA ALA A 90 -0.72 4.38 7.49
C ALA A 90 -0.57 5.59 8.41
N VAL A 91 -0.66 5.37 9.72
CA VAL A 91 -0.29 6.37 10.74
C VAL A 91 1.21 6.62 10.64
N VAL A 92 1.61 7.89 10.52
CA VAL A 92 3.00 8.30 10.42
C VAL A 92 3.36 9.28 11.52
N GLU A 93 4.62 9.25 11.95
CA GLU A 93 5.14 10.16 12.97
C GLU A 93 5.00 11.62 12.53
N ALA A 94 4.34 12.43 13.34
CA ALA A 94 4.18 13.86 13.12
C ALA A 94 4.06 14.61 14.46
N PRO A 95 4.42 15.90 14.54
CA PRO A 95 4.37 16.66 15.80
C PRO A 95 2.99 16.69 16.48
N ASN A 96 1.90 16.78 15.72
CA ASN A 96 0.53 16.72 16.25
C ASN A 96 0.00 15.30 16.51
N GLY A 97 0.80 14.26 16.23
CA GLY A 97 0.44 12.85 16.43
C GLY A 97 -0.76 12.36 15.64
N SER A 98 -1.23 13.09 14.61
CA SER A 98 -2.54 12.85 13.98
C SER A 98 -2.48 12.86 12.46
N VAL A 99 -1.41 12.30 11.89
CA VAL A 99 -1.19 12.25 10.43
C VAL A 99 -1.26 10.83 9.88
N VAL A 100 -1.94 10.69 8.74
CA VAL A 100 -2.01 9.46 7.93
C VAL A 100 -1.38 9.70 6.57
N ALA A 101 -0.44 8.84 6.16
CA ALA A 101 0.05 8.80 4.78
C ALA A 101 -0.85 7.92 3.91
N THR A 102 -1.16 8.39 2.69
CA THR A 102 -1.98 7.67 1.71
C THR A 102 -1.64 8.13 0.27
N ALA A 103 -2.36 7.65 -0.73
CA ALA A 103 -2.22 8.09 -2.13
C ALA A 103 -3.05 9.36 -2.39
N ALA A 104 -2.58 10.23 -3.27
CA ALA A 104 -3.28 11.47 -3.58
C ALA A 104 -4.58 11.23 -4.34
N HIS A 105 -4.66 10.16 -5.15
CA HIS A 105 -5.90 9.80 -5.83
C HIS A 105 -7.01 9.30 -4.89
N CYS A 106 -6.68 8.93 -3.64
CA CYS A 106 -7.68 8.66 -2.59
C CYS A 106 -8.32 9.94 -2.06
N VAL A 107 -7.69 11.09 -2.29
CA VAL A 107 -8.21 12.42 -1.93
C VAL A 107 -8.98 13.01 -3.10
N ARG A 108 -8.40 13.04 -4.29
CA ARG A 108 -9.03 13.59 -5.50
C ARG A 108 -8.42 13.00 -6.75
N SER A 109 -9.21 12.84 -7.81
CA SER A 109 -8.77 12.33 -9.11
C SER A 109 -9.35 13.18 -10.26
N GLN A 110 -9.03 12.84 -11.51
CA GLN A 110 -9.65 13.50 -12.67
C GLN A 110 -11.16 13.25 -12.73
N GLU A 111 -11.61 12.07 -12.30
CA GLU A 111 -13.01 11.67 -12.26
C GLU A 111 -13.77 12.29 -11.09
N ALA A 112 -13.07 12.57 -9.99
CA ALA A 112 -13.59 13.19 -8.78
C ALA A 112 -12.61 14.29 -8.31
N PRO A 113 -12.67 15.50 -8.92
CA PRO A 113 -11.67 16.54 -8.69
C PRO A 113 -11.77 17.22 -7.32
N GLU A 114 -12.93 17.13 -6.68
CA GLU A 114 -13.15 17.62 -5.32
C GLU A 114 -12.92 16.50 -4.30
N PRO A 115 -12.30 16.81 -3.14
CA PRO A 115 -12.20 15.86 -2.04
C PRO A 115 -13.58 15.38 -1.55
N PRO A 116 -13.69 14.14 -1.03
CA PRO A 116 -14.94 13.69 -0.42
C PRO A 116 -15.32 14.58 0.77
N ASP A 117 -16.62 14.86 0.91
CA ASP A 117 -17.17 15.69 2.00
C ASP A 117 -16.79 15.14 3.39
N GLU A 118 -16.67 13.82 3.50
CA GLU A 118 -16.33 13.15 4.74
C GLU A 118 -15.61 11.82 4.50
N VAL A 119 -14.41 11.71 5.07
CA VAL A 119 -13.58 10.52 5.02
C VAL A 119 -13.24 10.09 6.45
N TRP A 120 -13.23 8.78 6.67
CA TRP A 120 -12.88 8.15 7.93
C TRP A 120 -11.69 7.22 7.73
N PHE A 121 -10.69 7.33 8.60
CA PHE A 121 -9.58 6.40 8.68
C PHE A 121 -9.83 5.43 9.83
N VAL A 122 -9.83 4.12 9.57
CA VAL A 122 -10.03 3.06 10.57
C VAL A 122 -8.72 2.30 10.76
N PRO A 123 -7.91 2.61 11.78
CA PRO A 123 -6.64 1.93 12.04
C PRO A 123 -6.89 0.50 12.54
N GLY A 124 -6.10 -0.46 12.07
CA GLY A 124 -6.25 -1.87 12.43
C GLY A 124 -7.60 -2.47 12.02
N TYR A 125 -8.19 -1.98 10.93
CA TYR A 125 -9.48 -2.44 10.43
C TYR A 125 -9.51 -3.96 10.21
N ASP A 126 -10.59 -4.60 10.66
CA ASP A 126 -10.89 -6.03 10.50
C ASP A 126 -12.41 -6.26 10.62
N HIS A 127 -13.10 -6.48 9.49
CA HIS A 127 -14.55 -6.78 9.41
C HIS A 127 -15.47 -5.80 10.17
N GLY A 128 -15.36 -4.49 9.87
CA GLY A 128 -16.03 -3.40 10.61
C GLY A 128 -16.74 -2.37 9.74
N ILE A 129 -17.19 -2.73 8.53
CA ILE A 129 -17.71 -1.76 7.57
C ILE A 129 -18.97 -1.03 8.06
N ASP A 130 -19.76 -1.66 8.93
CA ASP A 130 -21.01 -1.09 9.45
C ASP A 130 -20.80 -0.13 10.64
N SER A 131 -19.62 -0.14 11.27
CA SER A 131 -19.27 0.67 12.44
C SER A 131 -18.09 1.61 12.20
N TYR A 132 -17.72 1.82 10.93
CA TYR A 132 -16.48 2.53 10.57
C TYR A 132 -16.43 3.99 11.06
N ARG A 133 -17.59 4.62 11.30
CA ARG A 133 -17.68 6.00 11.80
C ARG A 133 -17.47 6.04 13.30
N GLU A 134 -17.96 5.04 14.01
CA GLU A 134 -17.80 4.86 15.44
C GLU A 134 -16.38 4.41 15.77
N ASP A 135 -15.79 3.53 14.96
CA ASP A 135 -14.46 2.95 15.17
C ASP A 135 -13.34 3.81 14.57
N GLY A 136 -13.64 4.58 13.53
CA GLY A 136 -12.68 5.40 12.79
C GLY A 136 -12.38 6.76 13.40
N TRP A 137 -11.47 7.44 12.72
CA TRP A 137 -11.00 8.79 12.97
C TRP A 137 -11.40 9.66 11.78
N ARG A 138 -12.18 10.71 12.03
CA ARG A 138 -12.64 11.61 10.97
C ARG A 138 -11.47 12.43 10.44
N VAL A 139 -11.30 12.45 9.11
CA VAL A 139 -10.33 13.31 8.44
C VAL A 139 -10.78 14.76 8.54
N ALA A 140 -9.87 15.62 9.01
CA ALA A 140 -10.09 17.04 9.22
C ALA A 140 -9.49 17.91 8.12
N ALA A 141 -8.38 17.46 7.51
CA ALA A 141 -7.73 18.16 6.41
C ALA A 141 -7.02 17.19 5.46
N PHE A 142 -6.96 17.59 4.19
CA PHE A 142 -6.31 16.86 3.11
C PHE A 142 -5.11 17.65 2.60
N HIS A 143 -3.95 17.01 2.47
CA HIS A 143 -2.72 17.63 1.99
C HIS A 143 -2.20 16.83 0.80
N THR A 144 -2.28 17.42 -0.39
CA THR A 144 -1.76 16.85 -1.64
C THR A 144 -0.63 17.75 -2.16
N PRO A 145 0.40 17.19 -2.81
CA PRO A 145 1.48 17.99 -3.38
C PRO A 145 0.96 18.86 -4.53
N GLU A 146 1.64 19.98 -4.80
CA GLU A 146 1.29 20.87 -5.91
C GLU A 146 1.30 20.15 -7.27
N GLY A 147 2.19 19.18 -7.44
CA GLY A 147 2.27 18.34 -8.64
C GLY A 147 1.05 17.41 -8.85
N TRP A 148 0.21 17.19 -7.83
CA TRP A 148 -1.06 16.47 -7.96
C TRP A 148 -2.18 17.38 -8.49
N ASP A 149 -1.99 17.87 -9.71
CA ASP A 149 -2.94 18.72 -10.44
C ASP A 149 -3.88 17.87 -11.32
N VAL A 150 -5.05 17.56 -10.80
CA VAL A 150 -6.06 16.72 -11.46
C VAL A 150 -6.65 17.34 -12.74
N THR A 151 -6.24 18.55 -13.15
CA THR A 151 -6.60 19.11 -14.46
C THR A 151 -5.65 18.67 -15.58
N ARG A 152 -4.50 18.09 -15.23
CA ARG A 152 -3.47 17.61 -16.16
C ARG A 152 -3.63 16.12 -16.47
N ALA A 153 -2.94 15.67 -17.52
CA ALA A 153 -2.94 14.27 -17.90
C ALA A 153 -2.43 13.38 -16.76
N THR A 154 -3.03 12.21 -16.55
CA THR A 154 -2.68 11.28 -15.46
C THR A 154 -1.19 10.95 -15.46
N THR A 155 -0.61 10.79 -16.65
CA THR A 155 0.81 10.53 -16.86
C THR A 155 1.75 11.60 -16.31
N GLU A 156 1.29 12.84 -16.18
CA GLU A 156 2.10 13.95 -15.68
C GLU A 156 2.04 14.04 -14.16
N ILE A 157 0.95 13.58 -13.53
CA ILE A 157 0.72 13.74 -12.09
C ILE A 157 1.01 12.48 -11.29
N LEU A 158 1.07 11.31 -11.94
CA LEU A 158 1.34 10.02 -11.31
C LEU A 158 2.59 9.99 -10.39
N PRO A 159 3.72 10.65 -10.70
CA PRO A 159 4.85 10.75 -9.78
C PRO A 159 4.50 11.41 -8.43
N HIS A 160 3.45 12.22 -8.39
CA HIS A 160 2.98 12.97 -7.23
C HIS A 160 1.78 12.29 -6.52
N ASP A 161 1.54 11.01 -6.77
CA ASP A 161 0.43 10.25 -6.17
C ASP A 161 0.74 9.81 -4.73
N TYR A 162 0.98 10.80 -3.86
CA TYR A 162 1.14 10.66 -2.42
C TYR A 162 0.45 11.82 -1.70
N ALA A 163 -0.07 11.57 -0.50
CA ALA A 163 -0.77 12.57 0.28
C ALA A 163 -0.62 12.31 1.78
N PHE A 164 -0.86 13.36 2.56
CA PHE A 164 -1.00 13.29 4.01
C PHE A 164 -2.39 13.78 4.41
N LEU A 165 -2.99 13.12 5.39
CA LEU A 165 -4.28 13.49 5.96
C LEU A 165 -4.07 13.85 7.42
N THR A 166 -4.66 14.97 7.86
CA THR A 166 -4.77 15.27 9.29
C THR A 166 -6.12 14.75 9.79
N VAL A 167 -6.12 13.95 10.85
CA VAL A 167 -7.35 13.51 11.53
C VAL A 167 -7.56 14.30 12.84
N GLY A 168 -8.81 14.39 13.29
CA GLY A 168 -9.12 15.00 14.60
C GLY A 168 -8.79 14.07 15.76
N GLU A 169 -8.65 14.60 16.97
CA GLU A 169 -8.53 13.77 18.19
C GLU A 169 -9.81 12.96 18.44
N LYS A 170 -9.64 11.79 19.07
CA LYS A 170 -10.75 10.92 19.50
C LYS A 170 -10.55 10.58 20.96
N GLU A 171 -11.59 10.82 21.75
CA GLU A 171 -11.57 10.58 23.21
C GLU A 171 -10.40 11.28 23.94
N GLY A 172 -9.99 12.45 23.45
CA GLY A 172 -8.90 13.24 24.02
C GLY A 172 -7.50 12.63 23.81
N ARG A 173 -7.35 11.71 22.85
CA ARG A 173 -6.07 11.15 22.42
C ARG A 173 -5.83 11.49 20.96
N THR A 174 -4.57 11.63 20.60
CA THR A 174 -4.10 11.68 19.22
C THR A 174 -4.11 10.27 18.60
N LEU A 175 -4.07 10.20 17.27
CA LEU A 175 -4.05 8.93 16.54
C LEU A 175 -2.82 8.09 16.91
N GLN A 176 -1.66 8.73 16.98
CA GLN A 176 -0.38 8.13 17.31
C GLN A 176 -0.33 7.63 18.76
N GLU A 177 -0.92 8.36 19.71
CA GLU A 177 -1.03 7.88 21.09
C GLU A 177 -1.89 6.62 21.20
N ALA A 178 -2.96 6.53 20.40
CA ALA A 178 -3.90 5.41 20.43
C ALA A 178 -3.37 4.16 19.72
N HIS A 179 -2.70 4.33 18.58
CA HIS A 179 -2.38 3.22 17.66
C HIS A 179 -0.89 3.04 17.37
N GLY A 180 -0.03 3.93 17.88
CA GLY A 180 1.37 4.03 17.46
C GLY A 180 1.50 4.75 16.11
N ALA A 181 2.73 4.83 15.60
CA ALA A 181 3.01 5.42 14.30
C ALA A 181 4.20 4.72 13.62
N ASN A 182 4.26 4.88 12.30
CA ASN A 182 5.43 4.50 11.51
C ASN A 182 6.38 5.68 11.35
N ARG A 183 7.68 5.38 11.27
CA ARG A 183 8.63 6.35 10.72
C ARG A 183 8.36 6.54 9.23
N LEU A 184 8.67 7.72 8.72
CA LEU A 184 8.68 7.98 7.28
C LEU A 184 10.12 8.10 6.78
N ALA A 185 10.44 7.41 5.69
CA ALA A 185 11.67 7.61 4.95
C ALA A 185 11.36 8.19 3.57
N PHE A 186 12.15 9.19 3.20
CA PHE A 186 12.06 9.87 1.92
C PHE A 186 13.05 9.25 0.94
N GLU A 187 12.90 9.58 -0.34
CA GLU A 187 13.83 9.19 -1.39
C GLU A 187 15.29 9.57 -1.06
N PRO A 188 16.27 8.83 -1.61
CA PRO A 188 16.09 7.66 -2.49
C PRO A 188 15.77 6.37 -1.70
N VAL A 189 14.99 5.49 -2.32
CA VAL A 189 14.81 4.11 -1.85
C VAL A 189 15.73 3.19 -2.63
N GLU A 190 16.47 2.34 -1.92
CA GLU A 190 17.44 1.42 -2.54
C GLU A 190 16.74 0.34 -3.38
N GLU A 191 17.32 0.02 -4.54
CA GLU A 191 16.95 -1.15 -5.33
C GLU A 191 17.35 -2.42 -4.58
N GLY A 192 16.49 -3.44 -4.61
CA GLY A 192 16.73 -4.71 -3.91
C GLY A 192 16.50 -4.66 -2.40
N ALA A 193 15.88 -3.60 -1.87
CA ALA A 193 15.51 -3.51 -0.47
C ALA A 193 14.32 -4.42 -0.13
N GLU A 194 14.38 -5.12 1.00
CA GLU A 194 13.24 -5.92 1.49
C GLU A 194 12.11 -5.01 1.96
N VAL A 195 10.92 -5.19 1.38
CA VAL A 195 9.70 -4.45 1.71
C VAL A 195 8.52 -5.39 1.88
N ALA A 196 7.58 -4.98 2.72
CA ALA A 196 6.22 -5.50 2.77
C ALA A 196 5.25 -4.41 2.35
N VAL A 197 4.32 -4.75 1.48
CA VAL A 197 3.30 -3.85 0.94
C VAL A 197 1.97 -4.29 1.51
N LEU A 198 1.26 -3.39 2.20
CA LEU A 198 0.05 -3.73 2.95
C LEU A 198 -1.14 -2.92 2.46
N GLY A 199 -2.32 -3.51 2.48
CA GLY A 199 -3.55 -2.80 2.12
C GLY A 199 -4.80 -3.66 2.31
N TYR A 200 -5.95 -3.02 2.04
CA TYR A 200 -7.28 -3.61 2.11
C TYR A 200 -7.88 -3.77 0.70
N PRO A 201 -7.44 -4.79 -0.07
CA PRO A 201 -7.95 -5.02 -1.43
C PRO A 201 -9.44 -5.36 -1.39
N ALA A 202 -10.25 -4.70 -2.22
CA ALA A 202 -11.71 -4.79 -2.22
C ALA A 202 -12.30 -5.21 -3.58
N ALA A 203 -11.45 -5.49 -4.56
CA ALA A 203 -11.89 -6.15 -5.79
C ALA A 203 -11.55 -7.65 -5.74
N GLY A 204 -12.43 -8.46 -6.34
CA GLY A 204 -12.30 -9.92 -6.36
C GLY A 204 -10.88 -10.40 -6.73
N PRO A 205 -10.34 -11.41 -6.03
CA PRO A 205 -11.01 -12.31 -5.10
C PRO A 205 -11.20 -11.77 -3.67
N TYR A 206 -10.84 -10.51 -3.42
CA TYR A 206 -10.92 -9.88 -2.11
C TYR A 206 -12.25 -9.17 -1.87
N ASP A 207 -12.60 -8.97 -0.60
CA ASP A 207 -13.83 -8.31 -0.14
C ASP A 207 -13.57 -6.97 0.58
N GLY A 208 -12.30 -6.63 0.82
CA GLY A 208 -11.88 -5.42 1.53
C GLY A 208 -11.99 -5.52 3.04
N GLU A 209 -12.37 -6.68 3.61
CA GLU A 209 -12.69 -6.79 5.03
C GLU A 209 -11.50 -7.11 5.93
N SER A 210 -10.36 -7.50 5.34
CA SER A 210 -9.15 -7.84 6.10
C SER A 210 -7.88 -7.32 5.44
N LEU A 211 -6.82 -7.24 6.25
CA LEU A 211 -5.52 -6.76 5.81
C LEU A 211 -4.77 -7.86 5.04
N HIS A 212 -4.36 -7.53 3.82
CA HIS A 212 -3.51 -8.38 2.99
C HIS A 212 -2.16 -7.72 2.75
N HIS A 213 -1.19 -8.55 2.36
CA HIS A 213 0.14 -8.06 2.02
C HIS A 213 0.81 -8.85 0.90
N CYS A 214 1.80 -8.21 0.31
CA CYS A 214 2.84 -8.84 -0.47
C CYS A 214 4.20 -8.51 0.15
N ALA A 215 5.20 -9.36 -0.02
CA ALA A 215 6.56 -9.07 0.42
C ALA A 215 7.57 -9.46 -0.65
N GLY A 216 8.64 -8.68 -0.78
CA GLY A 216 9.72 -8.99 -1.70
C GLY A 216 10.76 -7.88 -1.75
N LEU A 217 11.52 -7.87 -2.84
CA LEU A 217 12.57 -6.90 -3.07
C LEU A 217 12.05 -5.77 -3.96
N THR A 218 12.39 -4.53 -3.65
CA THR A 218 12.08 -3.38 -4.49
C THR A 218 12.78 -3.48 -5.84
N ASP A 219 12.02 -3.23 -6.91
CA ASP A 219 12.56 -2.93 -8.24
C ASP A 219 12.30 -1.45 -8.53
N VAL A 220 13.34 -0.66 -8.81
CA VAL A 220 13.19 0.79 -9.05
C VAL A 220 13.04 1.00 -10.55
N LEU A 221 11.89 1.48 -10.99
CA LEU A 221 11.61 1.60 -12.42
C LEU A 221 12.51 2.65 -13.08
N THR A 222 13.40 2.19 -13.98
CA THR A 222 14.36 3.05 -14.69
C THR A 222 13.98 3.34 -16.15
N GLU A 223 14.73 4.25 -16.77
CA GLU A 223 14.58 4.58 -18.19
C GLU A 223 14.91 3.36 -19.06
N GLY A 224 13.88 2.82 -19.73
CA GLY A 224 13.96 1.59 -20.52
C GLY A 224 13.07 0.46 -20.01
N GLU A 225 12.63 0.53 -18.76
CA GLU A 225 11.75 -0.47 -18.11
C GLU A 225 10.32 0.03 -17.95
N ALA A 226 10.15 1.35 -17.79
CA ALA A 226 8.85 1.97 -17.67
C ALA A 226 8.72 3.23 -18.54
N GLN A 227 7.47 3.58 -18.85
CA GLN A 227 7.15 4.91 -19.38
C GLN A 227 7.58 5.99 -18.38
N ARG A 228 7.94 7.17 -18.89
CA ARG A 228 8.34 8.34 -18.08
C ARG A 228 7.52 8.59 -16.80
N PRO A 229 6.18 8.41 -16.78
CA PRO A 229 5.35 8.62 -15.59
C PRO A 229 5.65 7.71 -14.39
N ASN A 230 6.29 6.57 -14.63
CA ASN A 230 6.56 5.57 -13.62
C ASN A 230 8.03 5.55 -13.18
N LEU A 231 8.88 6.40 -13.78
CA LEU A 231 10.29 6.47 -13.40
C LEU A 231 10.43 6.87 -11.93
N GLY A 232 11.32 6.17 -11.23
CA GLY A 232 11.51 6.33 -9.77
C GLY A 232 10.45 5.64 -8.92
N GLY A 233 9.37 5.11 -9.51
CA GLY A 233 8.39 4.28 -8.80
C GLY A 233 9.00 2.96 -8.33
N LEU A 234 8.55 2.48 -7.18
CA LEU A 234 8.91 1.15 -6.68
C LEU A 234 7.96 0.13 -7.22
N MET A 235 8.47 -0.93 -7.83
CA MET A 235 7.69 -2.04 -8.34
C MET A 235 7.93 -3.29 -7.50
N LEU A 236 6.87 -4.06 -7.31
CA LEU A 236 6.92 -5.41 -6.77
C LEU A 236 6.14 -6.33 -7.71
N GLU A 237 6.84 -7.32 -8.26
CA GLU A 237 6.25 -8.41 -9.04
C GLU A 237 5.66 -9.49 -8.12
N GLY A 238 4.70 -10.27 -8.64
CA GLY A 238 4.04 -11.34 -7.89
C GLY A 238 3.08 -10.84 -6.82
N CYS A 239 2.56 -9.60 -6.95
CA CYS A 239 1.63 -9.02 -6.01
C CYS A 239 0.31 -8.66 -6.68
N ASP A 240 -0.80 -9.20 -6.20
CA ASP A 240 -2.14 -9.03 -6.77
C ASP A 240 -3.08 -8.19 -5.89
N LEU A 241 -2.53 -7.38 -4.98
CA LEU A 241 -3.32 -6.41 -4.22
C LEU A 241 -4.14 -5.55 -5.18
N THR A 242 -5.47 -5.59 -5.01
CA THR A 242 -6.43 -4.94 -5.90
C THR A 242 -6.86 -3.56 -5.40
N ALA A 243 -7.75 -2.90 -6.15
CA ALA A 243 -8.37 -1.63 -5.78
C ALA A 243 -8.90 -1.68 -4.33
N GLY A 244 -8.70 -0.59 -3.57
CA GLY A 244 -8.85 -0.56 -2.11
C GLY A 244 -7.49 -0.60 -1.38
N SER A 245 -6.48 -1.22 -1.98
CA SER A 245 -5.10 -1.20 -1.45
C SER A 245 -4.35 0.11 -1.71
N SER A 246 -4.88 0.96 -2.61
CA SER A 246 -4.38 2.30 -2.88
C SER A 246 -4.11 3.09 -1.60
N GLY A 247 -2.95 3.74 -1.51
CA GLY A 247 -2.47 4.46 -0.33
C GLY A 247 -1.90 3.59 0.78
N GLY A 248 -2.00 2.26 0.68
CA GLY A 248 -1.42 1.32 1.61
C GLY A 248 0.11 1.42 1.65
N PRO A 249 0.76 1.24 2.82
CA PRO A 249 2.18 1.52 2.96
C PRO A 249 3.08 0.42 2.39
N TRP A 250 4.21 0.86 1.84
CA TRP A 250 5.39 0.03 1.63
C TRP A 250 6.29 0.18 2.84
N VAL A 251 6.42 -0.86 3.64
CA VAL A 251 7.08 -0.84 4.94
C VAL A 251 8.36 -1.68 4.91
N ARG A 252 9.43 -1.14 5.48
CA ARG A 252 10.66 -1.86 5.83
C ARG A 252 10.96 -1.72 7.31
N GLU A 253 11.99 -2.43 7.78
CA GLU A 253 12.53 -2.26 9.15
C GLU A 253 11.44 -2.36 10.24
N TRP A 254 10.64 -3.43 10.18
CA TRP A 254 9.56 -3.67 11.12
C TRP A 254 10.04 -3.70 12.58
N ALA A 255 9.25 -3.09 13.46
CA ALA A 255 9.37 -3.23 14.90
C ALA A 255 9.13 -4.69 15.32
N ALA A 256 9.68 -5.06 16.48
CA ALA A 256 9.61 -6.43 16.99
C ALA A 256 8.18 -6.91 17.32
N ASP A 257 7.21 -6.00 17.46
CA ASP A 257 5.80 -6.33 17.64
C ASP A 257 5.02 -6.49 16.31
N GLY A 258 5.63 -6.12 15.18
CA GLY A 258 5.01 -6.14 13.86
C GLY A 258 3.88 -5.13 13.68
N GLN A 259 3.81 -4.09 14.53
CA GLN A 259 2.73 -3.09 14.50
C GLN A 259 3.15 -1.77 13.83
N SER A 260 4.44 -1.55 13.64
CA SER A 260 4.99 -0.40 12.93
C SER A 260 6.32 -0.71 12.26
N GLY A 261 6.77 0.17 11.38
CA GLY A 261 8.09 0.13 10.74
C GLY A 261 8.46 1.48 10.14
N THR A 262 9.19 1.44 9.03
CA THR A 262 9.54 2.61 8.24
C THR A 262 8.79 2.55 6.91
N VAL A 263 7.87 3.49 6.69
CA VAL A 263 7.14 3.63 5.43
C VAL A 263 8.03 4.36 4.43
N VAL A 264 8.26 3.76 3.26
CA VAL A 264 9.14 4.31 2.21
C VAL A 264 8.37 4.79 0.98
N ALA A 265 7.14 4.32 0.80
CA ALA A 265 6.26 4.65 -0.31
C ALA A 265 4.80 4.35 0.06
N VAL A 266 3.86 4.88 -0.72
CA VAL A 266 2.44 4.47 -0.70
C VAL A 266 2.07 3.76 -1.99
N MET A 267 1.16 2.80 -1.90
CA MET A 267 0.59 2.11 -3.04
C MET A 267 -0.14 3.09 -3.96
N SER A 268 0.22 3.13 -5.24
CA SER A 268 -0.40 4.04 -6.23
C SER A 268 -1.18 3.26 -7.28
N VAL A 269 -0.52 2.38 -8.04
CA VAL A 269 -1.14 1.64 -9.15
C VAL A 269 -0.94 0.14 -8.96
N GLY A 270 -2.01 -0.64 -9.10
CA GLY A 270 -1.94 -2.09 -9.31
C GLY A 270 -2.31 -2.44 -10.73
N SER A 271 -1.59 -3.36 -11.38
CA SER A 271 -1.91 -3.80 -12.74
C SER A 271 -3.03 -4.83 -12.79
N GLY A 272 -3.36 -5.48 -11.67
CA GLY A 272 -4.22 -6.67 -11.64
C GLY A 272 -3.59 -7.90 -12.32
N GLU A 273 -2.39 -7.77 -12.84
CA GLU A 273 -1.61 -8.81 -13.52
C GLU A 273 -0.39 -9.23 -12.68
N GLY A 274 -0.46 -9.03 -11.36
CA GLY A 274 0.61 -9.41 -10.44
C GLY A 274 1.73 -8.40 -10.30
N MET A 275 1.48 -7.12 -10.62
CA MET A 275 2.44 -6.05 -10.36
C MET A 275 1.75 -4.91 -9.62
N VAL A 276 2.46 -4.38 -8.65
CA VAL A 276 2.07 -3.17 -7.93
C VAL A 276 3.19 -2.15 -7.97
N VAL A 277 2.80 -0.87 -8.03
CA VAL A 277 3.70 0.28 -8.07
C VAL A 277 3.40 1.19 -6.90
N GLY A 278 4.42 1.42 -6.08
CA GLY A 278 4.43 2.41 -5.01
C GLY A 278 5.10 3.71 -5.45
N ARG A 279 4.67 4.83 -4.85
CA ARG A 279 5.33 6.13 -4.98
C ARG A 279 6.15 6.42 -3.73
N PRO A 280 7.49 6.44 -3.83
CA PRO A 280 8.32 6.99 -2.78
C PRO A 280 7.97 8.45 -2.48
N PHE A 281 8.35 8.89 -1.29
CA PHE A 281 8.18 10.29 -0.90
C PHE A 281 9.40 11.11 -1.34
N PRO A 282 9.27 12.01 -2.32
CA PRO A 282 10.36 12.93 -2.68
C PRO A 282 10.65 13.91 -1.53
N ASP A 283 11.78 14.61 -1.59
CA ASP A 283 12.17 15.56 -0.55
C ASP A 283 11.12 16.66 -0.28
N GLU A 284 10.42 17.11 -1.31
CA GLU A 284 9.30 18.07 -1.21
C GLU A 284 8.14 17.57 -0.32
N ALA A 285 7.98 16.25 -0.15
CA ALA A 285 6.97 15.68 0.73
C ALA A 285 7.24 16.00 2.22
N ARG A 286 8.47 16.42 2.59
CA ARG A 286 8.81 16.82 3.95
C ARG A 286 8.02 18.05 4.40
N ASP A 287 7.90 19.05 3.54
CA ASP A 287 7.17 20.28 3.83
C ASP A 287 5.67 20.02 3.88
N LEU A 288 5.18 19.11 3.02
CA LEU A 288 3.78 18.67 3.04
C LEU A 288 3.45 17.91 4.33
N LEU A 289 4.32 16.99 4.78
CA LEU A 289 4.19 16.31 6.07
C LEU A 289 4.23 17.29 7.23
N ALA A 290 5.16 18.26 7.21
CA ALA A 290 5.26 19.28 8.24
C ALA A 290 3.98 20.12 8.33
N THR A 291 3.37 20.46 7.19
CA THR A 291 2.09 21.18 7.14
C THR A 291 0.94 20.34 7.69
N ALA A 292 0.89 19.04 7.35
CA ALA A 292 -0.12 18.12 7.89
C ALA A 292 0.04 17.89 9.40
N GLY A 293 1.27 17.96 9.89
CA GLY A 293 1.68 17.70 11.27
C GLY A 293 1.75 18.92 12.18
N ALA A 294 1.40 20.11 11.68
CA ALA A 294 1.42 21.37 12.42
C ALA A 294 0.10 21.61 13.20
#